data_AF-A0A2D6LVS8-F1
#
_entry.id   AF-A0A2D6LVS8-F1
#
_cell.length_a   1.000
_cell.length_b   1.000
_cell.length_c   1.000
_cell.angle_alpha   90.00
_cell.angle_beta   90.00
_cell.angle_gamma   90.00
#
_symmetry.space_group_name_H-M   'P 1'
#
loop_
_entity.id
_entity.type
_entity.pdbx_description
1 polymer ?
#
loop_
_entity_poly.entity_id
_entity_poly.type
_entity_poly.pdbx_seq_one_letter_code
_entity_poly.pdbx_strand_id
1 'polypeptide(L)' 'MIIKYTKHARKQMIFRGISDNEVIEGIKKGNKELQKPNKILSHYRYYCVVYKKINDTYYIITVKPR' A
#
# COMPACT_ATOMS: atom_id res chain seq x y z
N MET A 1 8.79 11.53 0.44
CA MET A 1 8.09 10.23 0.24
C MET A 1 7.63 10.13 -1.20
N ILE A 2 8.33 9.32 -2.00
CA ILE A 2 7.98 9.09 -3.40
C ILE A 2 7.16 7.80 -3.48
N ILE A 3 5.98 7.84 -4.09
CA ILE A 3 5.13 6.65 -4.29
C ILE A 3 5.08 6.27 -5.76
N LYS A 4 5.28 4.99 -6.05
CA LYS A 4 5.08 4.39 -7.36
C LYS A 4 4.05 3.27 -7.26
N TYR A 5 3.08 3.28 -8.17
CA TYR A 5 2.02 2.29 -8.20
C TYR A 5 2.25 1.31 -9.35
N THR A 6 2.08 0.02 -9.07
CA THR A 6 1.93 -0.96 -10.16
C THR A 6 0.60 -0.75 -10.89
N LYS A 7 0.50 -1.23 -12.13
CA LYS A 7 -0.77 -1.26 -12.89
C LYS A 7 -1.87 -1.99 -12.11
N HIS A 8 -1.51 -3.06 -11.41
CA HIS A 8 -2.44 -3.81 -10.57
C HIS A 8 -2.94 -2.97 -9.38
N ALA A 9 -2.04 -2.30 -8.65
CA ALA A 9 -2.42 -1.42 -7.54
C ALA A 9 -3.39 -0.32 -7.97
N ARG A 10 -3.10 0.39 -9.09
CA ARG A 10 -3.99 1.44 -9.62
C ARG A 10 -5.40 0.90 -9.89
N LYS A 11 -5.53 -0.28 -10.51
CA LYS A 11 -6.84 -0.92 -10.74
C LYS A 11 -7.56 -1.25 -9.43
N GLN A 12 -6.83 -1.81 -8.46
CA GLN A 12 -7.43 -2.19 -7.18
C GLN A 12 -7.87 -0.96 -6.36
N MET A 13 -7.15 0.16 -6.46
CA MET A 13 -7.50 1.44 -5.88
C MET A 13 -8.79 2.01 -6.47
N ILE A 14 -8.87 2.08 -7.80
CA ILE A 14 -10.08 2.56 -8.51
C ILE A 14 -11.28 1.70 -8.14
N PHE A 15 -11.14 0.37 -8.21
CA PHE A 15 -12.22 -0.57 -7.89
C PHE A 15 -12.74 -0.42 -6.44
N ARG A 16 -11.88 0.02 -5.51
CA ARG A 16 -12.24 0.16 -4.08
C ARG A 16 -12.52 1.59 -3.65
N GLY A 17 -12.42 2.56 -4.56
CA GLY A 17 -12.53 3.97 -4.23
C GLY A 17 -11.44 4.46 -3.27
N ILE A 18 -10.25 3.86 -3.31
CA ILE A 18 -9.14 4.22 -2.41
C ILE A 18 -8.27 5.27 -3.10
N SER A 19 -8.20 6.45 -2.49
CA SER A 19 -7.41 7.58 -2.96
C SER A 19 -5.91 7.43 -2.69
N ASP A 20 -5.10 8.24 -3.38
CA ASP A 20 -3.66 8.30 -3.11
C ASP A 20 -3.37 8.74 -1.66
N ASN A 21 -4.18 9.67 -1.11
CA ASN A 21 -4.07 10.11 0.28
C ASN A 21 -4.33 8.98 1.27
N GLU A 22 -5.34 8.14 1.03
CA GLU A 22 -5.60 6.97 1.86
C GLU A 22 -4.46 5.95 1.83
N VAL A 23 -3.81 5.77 0.68
CA VAL A 23 -2.59 4.93 0.61
C VAL A 23 -1.47 5.54 1.44
N ILE A 24 -1.26 6.86 1.36
CA ILE A 24 -0.27 7.59 2.17
C ILE A 24 -0.56 7.42 3.67
N GLU A 25 -1.81 7.58 4.09
CA GLU A 25 -2.23 7.35 5.48
C GLU A 25 -2.01 5.92 5.91
N GLY A 26 -2.36 4.95 5.06
CA GLY A 26 -2.14 3.53 5.33
C GLY A 26 -0.67 3.22 5.58
N ILE A 27 0.24 3.75 4.75
CA ILE A 27 1.69 3.56 4.94
C ILE A 27 2.20 4.23 6.22
N LYS A 28 1.75 5.45 6.52
CA LYS A 28 2.23 6.20 7.69
C LYS A 28 1.69 5.65 9.00
N LYS A 29 0.36 5.52 9.09
CA LYS A 29 -0.39 5.25 10.32
C LYS A 29 -0.78 3.78 10.49
N GLY A 30 -0.74 2.98 9.43
CA GLY A 30 -1.14 1.57 9.50
C GLY A 30 -0.17 0.71 10.31
N ASN A 31 -0.73 -0.34 10.92
CA ASN A 31 0.07 -1.39 11.58
C ASN A 31 0.80 -2.20 10.51
N LYS A 32 2.08 -2.52 10.71
CA LYS A 32 2.95 -3.05 9.65
C LYS A 32 3.40 -4.47 9.98
N GLU A 33 3.20 -5.36 9.03
CA GLU A 33 3.65 -6.73 9.07
C GLU A 33 4.61 -7.00 7.91
N LEU A 34 5.69 -7.73 8.20
CA LEU A 34 6.65 -8.17 7.19
C LEU A 34 6.15 -9.43 6.50
N GLN A 35 5.87 -9.32 5.20
CA GLN A 35 5.61 -10.46 4.33
C GLN A 35 6.87 -10.86 3.57
N LYS A 36 7.31 -12.12 3.75
CA LYS A 36 8.41 -12.70 2.99
C LYS A 36 8.09 -12.65 1.48
N PRO A 37 9.06 -12.38 0.59
CA PRO A 37 10.48 -12.19 0.88
C PRO A 37 10.87 -10.77 1.32
N ASN A 38 10.15 -9.71 0.95
CA ASN A 38 10.53 -8.30 1.24
C ASN A 38 9.35 -7.35 0.97
N LYS A 39 8.15 -7.70 1.44
CA LYS A 39 6.94 -6.89 1.32
C LYS A 39 6.52 -6.43 2.71
N ILE A 40 5.92 -5.26 2.77
CA ILE A 40 5.26 -4.74 3.96
C ILE A 40 3.76 -4.78 3.67
N LEU A 41 3.03 -5.49 4.52
CA LEU A 41 1.59 -5.44 4.59
C LEU A 41 1.23 -4.43 5.67
N SER A 42 0.58 -3.34 5.30
CA SER A 42 0.15 -2.33 6.27
C SER A 42 -1.37 -2.30 6.40
N HIS A 43 -1.86 -2.65 7.59
CA HIS A 43 -3.27 -2.68 7.93
C HIS A 43 -3.74 -1.30 8.40
N TYR A 44 -4.75 -0.75 7.74
CA TYR A 44 -5.31 0.55 8.10
C TYR A 44 -6.82 0.58 7.84
N ARG A 45 -7.61 0.85 8.89
CA ARG A 45 -9.08 0.83 8.83
C ARG A 45 -9.59 -0.50 8.24
N TYR A 46 -10.36 -0.43 7.15
CA TYR A 46 -10.98 -1.57 6.45
C TYR A 46 -10.13 -2.13 5.29
N TYR A 47 -8.91 -1.63 5.09
CA TYR A 47 -8.04 -2.06 3.99
C TYR A 47 -6.59 -2.30 4.44
N CYS A 48 -5.84 -2.94 3.55
CA CYS A 48 -4.41 -3.12 3.68
C CYS A 48 -3.69 -2.65 2.44
N VAL A 49 -2.57 -1.97 2.64
CA VAL A 49 -1.64 -1.56 1.57
C VAL A 49 -0.48 -2.55 1.56
N VAL A 50 -0.27 -3.22 0.44
CA VAL A 50 0.91 -4.08 0.23
C VAL A 50 1.93 -3.30 -0.57
N TYR A 51 3.11 -3.09 -0.01
CA TYR A 51 4.17 -2.33 -0.69
C TYR A 51 5.56 -2.88 -0.40
N LYS A 52 6.54 -2.41 -1.17
CA LYS A 52 7.97 -2.56 -0.84
C LYS A 52 8.58 -1.18 -0.69
N LYS A 53 9.50 -1.04 0.25
CA LYS A 53 10.33 0.16 0.36
C LYS A 53 11.70 -0.14 -0.23
N ILE A 54 12.12 0.64 -1.23
CA ILE A 54 13.46 0.58 -1.80
C ILE A 54 13.99 2.02 -1.76
N ASN A 55 15.05 2.25 -0.99
CA ASN A 55 15.55 3.59 -0.68
C ASN A 55 14.43 4.50 -0.14
N ASP A 56 14.20 5.66 -0.74
CA ASP A 56 13.12 6.60 -0.37
C ASP A 56 11.82 6.43 -1.21
N THR A 57 11.74 5.36 -2.01
CA THR A 57 10.57 5.08 -2.86
C THR A 57 9.74 3.92 -2.32
N TYR A 58 8.42 4.16 -2.27
CA TYR A 58 7.41 3.20 -1.85
C TYR A 58 6.72 2.64 -3.09
N TYR A 59 6.92 1.34 -3.34
CA TYR A 59 6.36 0.62 -4.48
C TYR A 59 5.09 -0.10 -4.05
N ILE A 60 3.94 0.46 -4.41
CA ILE A 60 2.62 -0.08 -4.06
C ILE A 60 2.29 -1.24 -5.01
N ILE A 61 2.24 -2.44 -4.45
CA ILE A 61 1.95 -3.67 -5.17
C ILE A 61 0.44 -3.83 -5.32
N THR A 62 -0.31 -3.68 -4.23
CA THR A 62 -1.77 -3.80 -4.24
C THR A 62 -2.40 -3.14 -3.02
N VAL A 63 -3.70 -2.92 -3.10
CA VAL A 63 -4.55 -2.57 -1.97
C VAL A 63 -5.67 -3.59 -1.88
N LYS A 64 -5.86 -4.20 -0.70
CA LYS A 64 -6.82 -5.28 -0.47
C LYS A 64 -7.68 -4.99 0.76
N PRO A 65 -8.87 -5.57 0.90
CA PRO A 65 -9.59 -5.53 2.17
C PRO A 65 -8.76 -6.16 3.30
N ARG A 66 -9.01 -5.70 4.53
CA ARG A 66 -8.29 -6.17 5.72
C ARG A 66 -8.43 -7.67 5.89
#